data_AF-A0AAD6AV34-F1
#
_entry.id   AF-A0AAD6AV34-F1
#
_cell.length_a   1.000
_cell.length_b   1.000
_cell.length_c   1.000
_cell.angle_alpha   90.00
_cell.angle_beta   90.00
_cell.angle_gamma   90.00
#
_symmetry.space_group_name_H-M   'P 1'
#
loop_
_entity.id
_entity.type
_entity.pdbx_description
1 polymer ?
#
loop_
_entity_poly.entity_id
_entity_poly.type
_entity_poly.pdbx_seq_one_letter_code
_entity_poly.pdbx_strand_id
1 'polypeptide(L)'
;MRADSPGHSAKFGSYTLMHLGSNTIVDFQLVQSNEVGVSYHMEKEGLKRCLDHLESNDLAVEYIVTDRHPQIQKFLRERNMEQFYDVWHFEKDQVQEELSRVIGSRQAGVDDRKNLPYTDAVIHEIQRLANIVPMAIPHKTSRDVTFQGYFIKEGTTVLPLLTSVLYDESEWETPHTFNPSHFLDKEGTFFRRDAFMPFSAGRRVCLGESLAKMELFLFFTFLLQRFRYTPPPGVTEDELDLTPAVGFTLSPSPHELCAVRRQ
;
A
#
# COMPACT_ATOMS: atom_id res chain seq x y z
N MET A 1 -4.85 -11.84 3.98
CA MET A 1 -6.27 -12.27 4.18
C MET A 1 -7.13 -11.73 3.04
N ARG A 2 -8.10 -12.47 2.46
CA ARG A 2 -8.97 -11.94 1.39
C ARG A 2 -10.17 -11.20 1.98
N ALA A 3 -10.03 -9.88 2.16
CA ALA A 3 -11.12 -8.97 2.46
C ALA A 3 -11.66 -8.41 1.13
N ASP A 4 -12.61 -9.12 0.52
CA ASP A 4 -13.43 -8.48 -0.52
C ASP A 4 -14.45 -7.61 0.23
N SER A 5 -14.17 -6.31 0.37
CA SER A 5 -15.17 -5.34 0.85
C SER A 5 -16.43 -5.51 0.00
N PRO A 6 -17.57 -5.90 0.59
CA PRO A 6 -18.79 -6.04 -0.16
C PRO A 6 -19.16 -4.65 -0.70
N GLY A 7 -19.09 -4.46 -2.01
CA GLY A 7 -19.53 -3.24 -2.66
C GLY A 7 -20.96 -2.87 -2.23
N HIS A 8 -21.36 -1.62 -2.47
CA HIS A 8 -22.66 -1.07 -2.04
C HIS A 8 -23.90 -1.84 -2.56
N SER A 9 -23.73 -2.85 -3.42
CA SER A 9 -24.77 -3.70 -4.00
C SER A 9 -24.72 -5.18 -3.60
N ALA A 10 -23.79 -5.61 -2.74
CA ALA A 10 -23.65 -7.02 -2.38
C ALA A 10 -24.74 -7.47 -1.39
N LYS A 11 -25.52 -8.50 -1.77
CA LYS A 11 -26.57 -9.10 -0.91
C LYS A 11 -26.00 -9.96 0.21
N PHE A 12 -24.81 -10.52 0.00
CA PHE A 12 -24.12 -11.42 0.91
C PHE A 12 -22.65 -10.99 1.03
N GLY A 13 -22.10 -11.07 2.23
CA GLY A 13 -20.67 -11.00 2.51
C GLY A 13 -20.22 -12.28 3.21
N SER A 14 -19.11 -12.85 2.79
CA SER A 14 -18.47 -13.98 3.48
C SER A 14 -17.29 -13.46 4.29
N TYR A 15 -17.14 -13.93 5.52
CA TYR A 15 -16.00 -13.67 6.38
C TYR A 15 -15.35 -15.00 6.75
N THR A 16 -14.03 -15.12 6.56
CA THR A 16 -13.29 -16.36 6.85
C THR A 16 -12.20 -16.03 7.86
N LEU A 17 -12.14 -16.79 8.95
CA LEU A 17 -11.08 -16.68 9.94
C LEU A 17 -10.12 -17.86 9.79
N MET A 18 -8.83 -17.56 9.69
CA MET A 18 -7.78 -18.56 9.45
C MET A 18 -6.68 -18.43 10.51
N HIS A 19 -6.19 -19.56 11.00
CA HIS A 19 -5.04 -19.60 11.90
C HIS A 19 -3.74 -19.49 11.09
N LEU A 20 -2.95 -18.45 11.36
CA LEU A 20 -1.76 -18.10 10.58
C LEU A 20 -0.67 -19.18 10.62
N GLY A 21 -0.44 -19.80 11.78
CA GLY A 21 0.63 -20.79 11.92
C GLY A 21 0.37 -22.12 11.20
N SER A 22 -0.91 -22.48 10.99
CA SER A 22 -1.30 -23.77 10.41
C SER A 22 -2.02 -23.67 9.07
N ASN A 23 -2.25 -22.46 8.55
CA ASN A 23 -3.03 -22.18 7.34
C ASN A 23 -4.40 -22.91 7.32
N THR A 24 -5.01 -23.07 8.49
CA THR A 24 -6.28 -23.79 8.64
C THR A 24 -7.41 -22.79 8.80
N ILE A 25 -8.50 -22.96 8.04
CA ILE A 25 -9.73 -22.20 8.26
C ILE A 25 -10.32 -22.66 9.59
N VAL A 26 -10.42 -21.72 10.53
CA VAL A 26 -10.95 -21.97 11.87
C VAL A 26 -12.45 -21.68 11.91
N ASP A 27 -12.90 -20.69 11.14
CA ASP A 27 -14.32 -20.38 11.02
C ASP A 27 -14.67 -19.71 9.68
N PHE A 28 -15.93 -19.83 9.28
CA PHE A 28 -16.50 -19.22 8.09
C PHE A 28 -17.92 -18.73 8.36
N GLN A 29 -18.15 -17.44 8.13
CA GLN A 29 -19.43 -16.78 8.37
C GLN A 29 -19.98 -16.20 7.08
N LEU A 30 -21.27 -16.40 6.83
CA LEU A 30 -22.00 -15.73 5.75
C LEU A 30 -22.97 -14.73 6.39
N VAL A 31 -22.87 -13.47 5.98
CA VAL A 31 -23.69 -12.37 6.49
C VAL A 31 -24.51 -11.79 5.35
N GLN A 32 -25.81 -11.63 5.56
CA GLN A 32 -26.69 -10.99 4.57
C GLN A 32 -26.84 -9.49 4.85
N SER A 33 -26.96 -8.68 3.81
CA SER A 33 -27.02 -7.23 3.96
C SER A 33 -28.25 -6.74 4.73
N ASN A 34 -29.35 -7.50 4.69
CA ASN A 34 -30.58 -7.22 5.45
C ASN A 34 -30.43 -7.48 6.96
N GLU A 35 -29.54 -8.37 7.39
CA GLU A 35 -29.26 -8.65 8.81
C GLU A 35 -28.59 -7.45 9.49
N VAL A 36 -27.83 -6.67 8.72
CA VAL A 36 -27.03 -5.54 9.20
C VAL A 36 -27.47 -4.20 8.60
N GLY A 37 -28.63 -4.18 7.95
CA GLY A 37 -29.23 -3.03 7.26
C GLY A 37 -28.61 -2.70 5.91
N VAL A 38 -27.28 -2.61 5.82
CA VAL A 38 -26.55 -2.29 4.57
C VAL A 38 -25.28 -3.12 4.44
N SER A 39 -24.84 -3.35 3.20
CA SER A 39 -23.65 -4.18 2.91
C SER A 39 -22.38 -3.68 3.62
N TYR A 40 -22.29 -2.38 3.85
CA TYR A 40 -21.20 -1.71 4.56
C TYR A 40 -20.93 -2.24 5.99
N HIS A 41 -21.89 -2.89 6.64
CA HIS A 41 -21.72 -3.42 8.00
C HIS A 41 -21.45 -4.94 8.05
N MET A 42 -21.51 -5.63 6.91
CA MET A 42 -21.42 -7.09 6.87
C MET A 42 -20.05 -7.61 7.29
N GLU A 43 -18.98 -6.89 6.96
CA GLU A 43 -17.62 -7.28 7.30
C GLU A 43 -17.38 -7.26 8.82
N LYS A 44 -17.80 -6.19 9.49
CA LYS A 44 -17.72 -6.07 10.96
C LYS A 44 -18.54 -7.16 11.64
N GLU A 45 -19.74 -7.43 11.14
CA GLU A 45 -20.59 -8.47 11.68
C GLU A 45 -19.99 -9.86 11.48
N GLY A 46 -19.39 -10.13 10.32
CA GLY A 46 -18.70 -11.39 10.03
C GLY A 46 -17.53 -11.62 10.99
N LEU A 47 -16.67 -10.61 11.17
CA LEU A 47 -15.57 -10.67 12.13
C LEU A 47 -16.08 -10.90 13.56
N LYS A 48 -17.11 -10.16 13.97
CA LYS A 48 -17.71 -10.30 15.30
C LYS A 48 -18.19 -11.74 15.54
N ARG A 49 -18.91 -12.33 14.58
CA ARG A 49 -19.40 -13.72 14.69
C ARG A 49 -18.27 -14.73 14.82
N CYS A 50 -17.21 -14.57 14.03
CA CYS A 50 -16.04 -15.44 14.15
C CYS A 50 -15.39 -15.36 15.54
N LEU A 51 -15.21 -14.15 16.06
CA LEU A 51 -14.62 -13.96 17.38
C LEU A 51 -15.50 -14.50 18.50
N ASP A 52 -16.81 -14.21 18.46
CA ASP A 52 -17.78 -14.74 19.41
C ASP A 52 -17.77 -16.29 19.39
N HIS A 53 -17.62 -16.90 18.20
CA HIS A 53 -17.52 -18.34 18.06
C HIS A 53 -16.25 -18.90 18.70
N LEU A 54 -15.08 -18.30 18.47
CA LEU A 54 -13.83 -18.74 19.09
C LEU A 54 -13.88 -18.61 20.62
N GLU A 55 -14.39 -17.49 21.13
CA GLU A 55 -14.56 -17.24 22.56
C GLU A 55 -15.50 -18.27 23.20
N SER A 56 -16.58 -18.65 22.51
CA SER A 56 -17.50 -19.69 22.99
C SER A 56 -16.89 -21.10 23.07
N ASN A 57 -15.75 -21.31 22.42
CA ASN A 57 -14.98 -22.56 22.46
C ASN A 57 -13.69 -22.43 23.30
N ASP A 58 -13.60 -21.42 24.17
CA ASP A 58 -12.45 -21.16 25.04
C ASP A 58 -11.12 -20.93 24.28
N LEU A 59 -11.19 -20.47 23.02
CA LEU A 59 -10.02 -20.11 22.22
C LEU A 59 -9.72 -18.61 22.33
N ALA A 60 -8.57 -18.28 22.94
CA ALA A 60 -8.08 -16.93 23.01
C ALA A 60 -7.38 -16.53 21.70
N VAL A 61 -7.78 -15.40 21.13
CA VAL A 61 -7.11 -14.79 19.97
C VAL A 61 -6.12 -13.74 20.48
N GLU A 62 -4.83 -13.99 20.29
CA GLU A 62 -3.75 -13.10 20.75
C GLU A 62 -3.73 -11.79 19.95
N TYR A 63 -3.78 -11.90 18.62
CA TYR A 63 -3.85 -10.77 17.71
C TYR A 63 -4.66 -11.12 16.46
N ILE A 64 -5.13 -10.09 15.77
CA ILE A 64 -5.82 -10.21 14.48
C ILE A 64 -5.05 -9.45 13.40
N VAL A 65 -4.88 -10.12 12.27
CA VAL A 65 -4.34 -9.55 11.04
C VAL A 65 -5.50 -9.30 10.08
N THR A 66 -5.83 -8.03 9.81
CA THR A 66 -6.96 -7.64 8.94
C THR A 66 -6.66 -6.33 8.21
N ASP A 67 -7.49 -5.97 7.25
CA ASP A 67 -7.39 -4.72 6.51
C ASP A 67 -7.59 -3.46 7.40
N ARG A 68 -7.52 -2.28 6.77
CA ARG A 68 -7.65 -1.00 7.46
C ARG A 68 -9.07 -0.46 7.52
N HIS A 69 -10.09 -1.31 7.57
CA HIS A 69 -11.48 -0.84 7.58
C HIS A 69 -11.81 -0.07 8.89
N PRO A 70 -12.26 1.20 8.85
CA PRO A 70 -12.43 2.05 10.05
C PRO A 70 -13.37 1.46 11.12
N GLN A 71 -14.39 0.73 10.70
CA GLN A 71 -15.31 0.06 11.63
C GLN A 71 -14.67 -1.13 12.33
N ILE A 72 -13.79 -1.86 11.63
CA ILE A 72 -13.07 -3.00 12.17
C ILE A 72 -12.05 -2.52 13.19
N GLN A 73 -11.28 -1.48 12.85
CA GLN A 73 -10.36 -0.84 13.79
C GLN A 73 -11.04 -0.36 15.06
N LYS A 74 -12.18 0.33 14.93
CA LYS A 74 -12.95 0.78 16.09
C LYS A 74 -13.42 -0.41 16.93
N PHE A 75 -13.96 -1.45 16.30
CA PHE A 75 -14.45 -2.64 16.97
C PHE A 75 -13.35 -3.41 17.71
N LEU A 76 -12.18 -3.62 17.09
CA LEU A 76 -11.05 -4.31 17.71
C LEU A 76 -10.45 -3.50 18.88
N ARG A 77 -10.36 -2.17 18.75
CA ARG A 77 -9.98 -1.28 19.87
C ARG A 77 -10.95 -1.38 21.04
N GLU A 78 -12.25 -1.39 20.78
CA GLU A 78 -13.29 -1.53 21.82
C GLU A 78 -13.24 -2.90 22.52
N ARG A 79 -12.74 -3.94 21.84
CA ARG A 79 -12.53 -5.28 22.40
C ARG A 79 -11.14 -5.48 23.04
N ASN A 80 -10.29 -4.46 23.10
CA ASN A 80 -8.89 -4.56 23.57
C ASN A 80 -8.08 -5.66 22.84
N MET A 81 -8.33 -5.86 21.55
CA MET A 81 -7.59 -6.81 20.74
C MET A 81 -6.47 -6.11 19.96
N GLU A 82 -5.30 -6.73 19.92
CA GLU A 82 -4.18 -6.25 19.12
C GLU A 82 -4.46 -6.51 17.63
N GLN A 83 -4.37 -5.45 16.83
CA GLN A 83 -4.60 -5.50 15.38
C GLN A 83 -3.31 -5.19 14.64
N PHE A 84 -2.90 -6.11 13.79
CA PHE A 84 -1.88 -5.91 12.77
C PHE A 84 -2.54 -5.72 11.40
N TYR A 85 -1.90 -4.94 10.54
CA TYR A 85 -2.37 -4.72 9.18
C TYR A 85 -1.53 -5.54 8.21
N ASP A 86 -2.17 -6.40 7.44
CA ASP A 86 -1.50 -7.20 6.42
C ASP A 86 -1.28 -6.44 5.11
N VAL A 87 -0.70 -5.24 5.20
CA VAL A 87 -0.46 -4.34 4.06
C VAL A 87 0.74 -4.80 3.21
N TRP A 88 1.36 -5.94 3.57
CA TRP A 88 2.52 -6.44 2.86
C TRP A 88 2.28 -7.80 2.23
N HIS A 89 1.59 -8.76 2.88
CA HIS A 89 1.25 -10.01 2.19
C HIS A 89 0.09 -9.83 1.23
N PHE A 90 -0.92 -9.03 1.58
CA PHE A 90 -2.08 -8.81 0.72
C PHE A 90 -1.69 -8.18 -0.61
N GLU A 91 -0.83 -7.17 -0.58
CA GLU A 91 -0.35 -6.40 -1.72
C GLU A 91 0.54 -7.28 -2.61
N LYS A 92 1.45 -8.06 -2.00
CA LYS A 92 2.29 -9.02 -2.73
C LYS A 92 1.43 -10.05 -3.45
N ASP A 93 0.45 -10.63 -2.77
CA ASP A 93 -0.43 -11.66 -3.33
C ASP A 93 -1.34 -11.07 -4.42
N GLN A 94 -1.89 -9.86 -4.24
CA GLN A 94 -2.71 -9.18 -5.25
C GLN A 94 -1.91 -8.81 -6.50
N VAL A 95 -0.69 -8.30 -6.36
CA VAL A 95 0.21 -8.07 -7.50
C VAL A 95 0.51 -9.39 -8.21
N GLN A 96 0.82 -10.44 -7.45
CA GLN A 96 1.12 -11.76 -8.03
C GLN A 96 -0.09 -12.37 -8.74
N GLU A 97 -1.30 -12.21 -8.22
CA GLU A 97 -2.54 -12.64 -8.85
C GLU A 97 -2.81 -11.86 -10.14
N GLU A 98 -2.68 -10.52 -10.10
CA GLU A 98 -2.84 -9.66 -11.28
C GLU A 98 -1.84 -10.04 -12.38
N LEU A 99 -0.56 -10.21 -12.03
CA LEU A 99 0.48 -10.67 -12.95
C LEU A 99 0.16 -12.05 -13.52
N SER A 100 -0.29 -12.99 -12.70
CA SER A 100 -0.63 -14.35 -13.16
C SER A 100 -1.82 -14.33 -14.12
N ARG A 101 -2.82 -13.48 -13.86
CA ARG A 101 -4.03 -13.33 -14.67
C ARG A 101 -3.78 -12.66 -16.02
N VAL A 102 -3.00 -11.57 -16.04
CA VAL A 102 -2.81 -10.72 -17.23
C VAL A 102 -1.60 -11.13 -18.06
N ILE A 103 -0.52 -11.54 -17.39
CA ILE A 103 0.76 -11.88 -18.03
C ILE A 103 0.92 -13.40 -18.12
N GLY A 104 0.59 -14.13 -17.04
CA GLY A 104 0.82 -15.56 -16.96
C GLY A 104 2.31 -15.89 -16.78
N SER A 105 2.85 -16.78 -17.61
CA SER A 105 4.24 -17.26 -17.50
C SER A 105 5.25 -16.53 -18.40
N ARG A 106 4.78 -15.67 -19.33
CA ARG A 106 5.67 -14.88 -20.19
C ARG A 106 6.32 -13.74 -19.40
N GLN A 107 7.45 -13.22 -19.87
CA GLN A 107 8.04 -12.03 -19.27
C GLN A 107 7.18 -10.79 -19.51
N ALA A 108 6.98 -9.97 -18.48
CA ALA A 108 6.30 -8.68 -18.60
C ALA A 108 7.14 -7.70 -19.43
N GLY A 109 6.47 -6.99 -20.35
CA GLY A 109 7.03 -5.89 -21.13
C GLY A 109 6.40 -4.56 -20.70
N VAL A 110 7.04 -3.45 -21.07
CA VAL A 110 6.61 -2.10 -20.66
C VAL A 110 5.17 -1.78 -21.07
N ASP A 111 4.75 -2.26 -22.24
CA ASP A 111 3.40 -2.05 -22.77
C ASP A 111 2.31 -2.75 -21.95
N ASP A 112 2.67 -3.72 -21.12
CA ASP A 112 1.73 -4.43 -20.24
C ASP A 112 1.26 -3.57 -19.08
N ARG A 113 2.03 -2.54 -18.71
CA ARG A 113 1.76 -1.67 -17.56
C ARG A 113 0.33 -1.11 -17.55
N LYS A 114 -0.20 -0.74 -18.72
CA LYS A 114 -1.57 -0.22 -18.86
C LYS A 114 -2.68 -1.23 -18.50
N ASN A 115 -2.34 -2.52 -18.47
CA ASN A 115 -3.26 -3.60 -18.13
C ASN A 115 -3.03 -4.15 -16.71
N LEU A 116 -2.13 -3.53 -15.93
CA LEU A 116 -1.77 -3.92 -14.57
C LEU A 116 -2.00 -2.75 -13.60
N PRO A 117 -3.24 -2.26 -13.47
CA PRO A 117 -3.53 -1.06 -12.69
C PRO A 117 -3.14 -1.20 -11.22
N TYR A 118 -3.32 -2.37 -10.61
CA TYR A 118 -2.96 -2.57 -9.20
C TYR A 118 -1.44 -2.59 -9.00
N THR A 119 -0.71 -3.28 -9.87
CA THR A 119 0.76 -3.27 -9.87
C THR A 119 1.31 -1.86 -10.06
N ASP A 120 0.74 -1.07 -10.97
CA ASP A 120 1.16 0.31 -11.17
C ASP A 120 0.86 1.17 -9.94
N ALA A 121 -0.31 1.00 -9.32
CA ALA A 121 -0.68 1.67 -8.07
C ALA A 121 0.29 1.36 -6.92
N VAL A 122 0.67 0.08 -6.75
CA VAL A 122 1.66 -0.35 -5.75
C VAL A 122 3.03 0.31 -5.99
N ILE A 123 3.52 0.33 -7.24
CA ILE A 123 4.80 0.99 -7.57
C ILE A 123 4.76 2.50 -7.29
N HIS A 124 3.63 3.16 -7.53
CA HIS A 124 3.47 4.58 -7.22
C HIS A 124 3.42 4.82 -5.72
N GLU A 125 2.71 3.99 -4.97
CA GLU A 125 2.63 4.12 -3.52
C GLU A 125 3.98 3.84 -2.84
N ILE A 126 4.78 2.90 -3.37
CA ILE A 126 6.17 2.70 -2.94
C ILE A 126 6.96 3.98 -3.09
N GLN A 127 6.90 4.65 -4.25
CA GLN A 127 7.63 5.89 -4.48
C GLN A 127 7.16 7.04 -3.59
N ARG A 128 5.84 7.16 -3.37
CA ARG A 128 5.25 8.19 -2.52
C ARG A 128 5.73 8.04 -1.08
N LEU A 129 5.60 6.84 -0.51
CA LEU A 129 5.93 6.58 0.89
C LEU A 129 7.44 6.55 1.11
N ALA A 130 8.22 5.93 0.21
CA ALA A 130 9.68 5.90 0.31
C ALA A 130 10.30 7.30 0.28
N ASN A 131 9.65 8.26 -0.41
CA ASN A 131 9.99 9.69 -0.38
C ASN A 131 11.51 9.91 -0.52
N ILE A 132 12.12 9.24 -1.52
CA ILE A 132 13.57 9.03 -1.60
C ILE A 132 14.36 10.34 -1.61
N VAL A 133 13.83 11.43 -2.18
CA VAL A 133 14.51 12.73 -2.25
C VAL A 133 13.64 13.82 -1.58
N PRO A 134 13.56 13.85 -0.24
CA PRO A 134 12.54 14.61 0.48
C PRO A 134 12.59 16.13 0.24
N MET A 135 13.79 16.68 0.02
CA MET A 135 14.04 18.11 -0.21
C MET A 135 14.40 18.44 -1.67
N ALA A 136 14.11 17.52 -2.61
CA ALA A 136 14.55 17.61 -4.00
C ALA A 136 16.05 17.94 -4.14
N ILE A 137 16.43 18.50 -5.29
CA ILE A 137 17.74 19.11 -5.53
C ILE A 137 17.59 20.62 -5.34
N PRO A 138 18.51 21.33 -4.67
CA PRO A 138 18.43 22.78 -4.51
C PRO A 138 18.33 23.54 -5.84
N HIS A 139 17.42 24.50 -5.91
CA HIS A 139 17.27 25.44 -7.01
C HIS A 139 17.87 26.81 -6.65
N LYS A 140 18.00 27.69 -7.64
CA LYS A 140 18.39 29.08 -7.47
C LYS A 140 17.51 29.99 -8.33
N THR A 141 17.05 31.12 -7.80
CA THR A 141 16.29 32.11 -8.58
C THR A 141 17.19 32.70 -9.67
N SER A 142 16.68 32.78 -10.89
CA SER A 142 17.43 33.29 -12.05
C SER A 142 17.28 34.80 -12.27
N ARG A 143 16.46 35.45 -11.45
CA ARG A 143 16.18 36.89 -11.40
C ARG A 143 15.42 37.20 -10.11
N ASP A 144 15.31 38.47 -9.79
CA ASP A 144 14.40 38.95 -8.77
C ASP A 144 12.96 38.50 -9.08
N VAL A 145 12.24 38.02 -8.07
CA VAL A 145 10.86 37.54 -8.20
C VAL A 145 10.04 37.90 -6.98
N THR A 146 8.79 38.30 -7.18
CA THR A 146 7.80 38.39 -6.11
C THR A 146 6.95 37.12 -6.13
N PHE A 147 6.98 36.33 -5.06
CA PHE A 147 6.22 35.09 -4.93
C PHE A 147 5.37 35.13 -3.66
N GLN A 148 4.06 34.93 -3.79
CA GLN A 148 3.11 34.99 -2.67
C GLN A 148 3.25 36.28 -1.83
N GLY A 149 3.53 37.42 -2.49
CA GLY A 149 3.74 38.71 -1.84
C GLY A 149 5.16 38.96 -1.29
N TYR A 150 6.04 37.97 -1.30
CA TYR A 150 7.42 38.10 -0.83
C TYR A 150 8.38 38.40 -1.97
N PHE A 151 9.23 39.41 -1.79
CA PHE A 151 10.34 39.69 -2.69
C PHE A 151 11.51 38.73 -2.42
N ILE A 152 11.91 37.99 -3.44
CA ILE A 152 13.02 37.03 -3.42
C ILE A 152 14.05 37.50 -4.44
N LYS A 153 15.24 37.86 -3.95
CA LYS A 153 16.34 38.37 -4.79
C LYS A 153 16.85 37.30 -5.75
N GLU A 154 17.34 37.71 -6.91
CA GLU A 154 18.14 36.89 -7.81
C GLU A 154 19.26 36.18 -7.05
N GLY A 155 19.47 34.92 -7.38
CA GLY A 155 20.51 34.12 -6.78
C GLY A 155 20.15 33.53 -5.42
N THR A 156 18.92 33.66 -4.96
CA THR A 156 18.45 33.03 -3.73
C THR A 156 18.28 31.53 -3.94
N THR A 157 18.84 30.71 -3.04
CA THR A 157 18.63 29.26 -3.03
C THR A 157 17.20 28.92 -2.60
N VAL A 158 16.56 28.01 -3.31
CA VAL A 158 15.22 27.53 -3.02
C VAL A 158 15.27 26.02 -2.85
N LEU A 159 14.72 25.51 -1.75
CA LEU A 159 14.63 24.07 -1.46
C LEU A 159 13.17 23.63 -1.59
N PRO A 160 12.80 22.91 -2.67
CA PRO A 160 11.47 22.32 -2.79
C PRO A 160 11.30 21.19 -1.77
N LEU A 161 10.32 21.28 -0.88
CA LEU A 161 10.02 20.22 0.09
C LEU A 161 9.02 19.23 -0.52
N LEU A 162 9.50 18.24 -1.28
CA LEU A 162 8.63 17.22 -1.88
C LEU A 162 7.87 16.42 -0.83
N THR A 163 8.47 16.22 0.34
CA THR A 163 7.81 15.55 1.48
C THR A 163 6.48 16.22 1.84
N SER A 164 6.39 17.55 1.79
CA SER A 164 5.14 18.22 2.17
C SER A 164 3.99 17.89 1.22
N VAL A 165 4.28 17.64 -0.06
CA VAL A 165 3.26 17.28 -1.06
C VAL A 165 2.94 15.78 -0.99
N LEU A 166 3.97 14.93 -0.85
CA LEU A 166 3.78 13.46 -0.83
C LEU A 166 3.07 12.96 0.44
N TYR A 167 3.02 13.78 1.49
CA TYR A 167 2.32 13.51 2.75
C TYR A 167 1.20 14.51 3.05
N ASP A 168 0.78 15.33 2.07
CA ASP A 168 -0.27 16.34 2.27
C ASP A 168 -1.60 15.66 2.65
N GLU A 169 -2.08 15.87 3.88
CA GLU A 169 -3.33 15.31 4.39
C GLU A 169 -4.58 15.78 3.62
N SER A 170 -4.47 16.87 2.84
CA SER A 170 -5.54 17.31 1.95
C SER A 170 -5.58 16.57 0.61
N GLU A 171 -4.48 15.93 0.21
CA GLU A 171 -4.34 15.22 -1.07
C GLU A 171 -4.32 13.70 -0.90
N TRP A 172 -3.97 13.18 0.28
CA TRP A 172 -3.86 11.74 0.55
C TRP A 172 -4.71 11.37 1.77
N GLU A 173 -5.59 10.37 1.61
CA GLU A 173 -6.52 9.94 2.66
C GLU A 173 -5.79 9.28 3.84
N THR A 174 -4.70 8.57 3.56
CA THR A 174 -3.86 7.89 4.57
C THR A 174 -2.37 8.15 4.33
N PRO A 175 -1.88 9.39 4.48
CA PRO A 175 -0.57 9.81 3.99
C PRO A 175 0.59 9.04 4.63
N HIS A 176 0.47 8.68 5.90
CA HIS A 176 1.52 7.97 6.64
C HIS A 176 1.43 6.45 6.55
N THR A 177 0.70 5.92 5.58
CA THR A 177 0.52 4.48 5.44
C THR A 177 0.61 4.10 3.98
N PHE A 178 1.20 2.93 3.75
CA PHE A 178 1.17 2.30 2.44
C PHE A 178 -0.27 1.97 2.06
N ASN A 179 -0.82 2.64 1.05
CA ASN A 179 -2.15 2.39 0.56
C ASN A 179 -2.21 2.55 -0.97
N PRO A 180 -2.12 1.45 -1.75
CA PRO A 180 -2.21 1.51 -3.21
C PRO A 180 -3.52 2.12 -3.72
N SER A 181 -4.61 2.08 -2.95
CA SER A 181 -5.88 2.69 -3.34
C SER A 181 -5.80 4.21 -3.51
N HIS A 182 -4.75 4.88 -3.04
CA HIS A 182 -4.48 6.27 -3.38
C HIS A 182 -4.40 6.50 -4.92
N PHE A 183 -4.05 5.47 -5.69
CA PHE A 183 -3.89 5.55 -7.15
C PHE A 183 -4.94 4.75 -7.94
N LEU A 184 -6.02 4.30 -7.28
CA LEU A 184 -7.07 3.48 -7.89
C LEU A 184 -8.43 4.15 -7.71
N ASP A 185 -9.21 4.24 -8.79
CA ASP A 185 -10.60 4.69 -8.70
C ASP A 185 -11.51 3.58 -8.13
N LYS A 186 -12.82 3.85 -8.03
CA LYS A 186 -13.79 2.91 -7.46
C LYS A 186 -13.94 1.65 -8.31
N GLU A 187 -13.57 1.72 -9.58
CA GLU A 187 -13.60 0.65 -10.55
C GLU A 187 -12.27 -0.14 -10.59
N GLY A 188 -11.26 0.28 -9.82
CA GLY A 188 -9.93 -0.34 -9.78
C GLY A 188 -9.03 0.06 -10.94
N THR A 189 -9.36 1.14 -11.66
CA THR A 189 -8.53 1.71 -12.73
C THR A 189 -7.47 2.62 -12.12
N PHE A 190 -6.26 2.52 -12.64
CA PHE A 190 -5.16 3.38 -12.25
C PHE A 190 -5.41 4.84 -12.70
N PHE A 191 -5.21 5.79 -11.79
CA PHE A 191 -5.12 7.20 -12.13
C PHE A 191 -3.95 7.88 -11.41
N ARG A 192 -3.34 8.85 -12.08
CA ARG A 192 -2.24 9.65 -11.52
C ARG A 192 -2.80 10.85 -10.77
N ARG A 193 -2.32 11.09 -9.56
CA ARG A 193 -2.55 12.34 -8.80
C ARG A 193 -1.53 13.41 -9.18
N ASP A 194 -1.96 14.67 -9.24
CA ASP A 194 -1.05 15.80 -9.46
C ASP A 194 -0.08 16.01 -8.29
N ALA A 195 -0.52 15.71 -7.06
CA ALA A 195 0.32 15.68 -5.86
C ALA A 195 1.44 14.62 -5.90
N PHE A 196 1.40 13.68 -6.85
CA PHE A 196 2.44 12.67 -7.03
C PHE A 196 3.65 13.24 -7.80
N MET A 197 4.59 13.81 -7.06
CA MET A 197 5.80 14.47 -7.59
C MET A 197 7.14 13.91 -7.07
N PRO A 198 7.38 12.57 -7.06
CA PRO A 198 8.66 12.02 -6.59
C PRO A 198 9.85 12.39 -7.49
N PHE A 199 9.59 12.85 -8.71
CA PHE A 199 10.59 13.28 -9.69
C PHE A 199 10.72 14.82 -9.80
N SER A 200 10.21 15.55 -8.80
CA SER A 200 10.04 17.01 -8.85
C SER A 200 9.11 17.45 -9.99
N ALA A 201 9.13 18.74 -10.35
CA ALA A 201 8.27 19.33 -11.38
C ALA A 201 8.97 20.48 -12.13
N GLY A 202 8.31 20.96 -13.19
CA GLY A 202 8.75 22.11 -13.97
C GLY A 202 9.97 21.84 -14.85
N ARG A 203 10.73 22.90 -15.20
CA ARG A 203 11.87 22.83 -16.15
C ARG A 203 13.03 21.92 -15.72
N ARG A 204 13.04 21.51 -14.45
CA ARG A 204 14.06 20.63 -13.86
C ARG A 204 13.45 19.35 -13.29
N VAL A 205 12.27 18.95 -13.79
CA VAL A 205 11.75 17.59 -13.58
C VAL A 205 12.82 16.58 -13.99
N CYS A 206 12.89 15.46 -13.27
CA CYS A 206 13.92 14.44 -13.49
C CYS A 206 13.99 14.03 -14.97
N LEU A 207 15.14 14.29 -15.60
CA LEU A 207 15.40 13.91 -17.00
C LEU A 207 15.25 12.39 -17.21
N GLY A 208 15.52 11.61 -16.15
CA GLY A 208 15.43 10.15 -16.15
C GLY A 208 14.06 9.59 -15.75
N GLU A 209 13.02 10.40 -15.52
CA GLU A 209 11.71 9.94 -15.04
C GLU A 209 11.15 8.78 -15.88
N SER A 210 11.19 8.89 -17.21
CA SER A 210 10.67 7.85 -18.11
C SER A 210 11.45 6.53 -18.01
N LEU A 211 12.77 6.60 -17.87
CA LEU A 211 13.63 5.42 -17.71
C LEU A 211 13.41 4.79 -16.34
N ALA A 212 13.39 5.59 -15.28
CA ALA A 212 13.15 5.11 -13.91
C ALA A 212 11.79 4.39 -13.81
N LYS A 213 10.73 4.96 -14.38
CA LYS A 213 9.40 4.34 -14.44
C LYS A 213 9.41 2.99 -15.17
N MET A 214 10.19 2.88 -16.25
CA MET A 214 10.35 1.63 -17.00
C MET A 214 11.09 0.59 -16.16
N GLU A 215 12.23 0.96 -15.58
CA GLU A 215 13.06 0.07 -14.76
C GLU A 215 12.29 -0.43 -13.54
N LEU A 216 11.66 0.48 -12.78
CA LEU A 216 10.84 0.11 -11.63
C LEU A 216 9.79 -0.92 -12.01
N PHE A 217 9.04 -0.69 -13.08
CA PHE A 217 8.01 -1.63 -13.53
C PHE A 217 8.60 -2.98 -13.96
N LEU A 218 9.60 -2.99 -14.83
CA LEU A 218 10.17 -4.24 -15.37
C LEU A 218 10.84 -5.08 -14.29
N PHE A 219 11.67 -4.46 -13.43
CA PHE A 219 12.33 -5.19 -12.36
C PHE A 219 11.33 -5.67 -11.31
N PHE A 220 10.40 -4.82 -10.87
CA PHE A 220 9.41 -5.19 -9.86
C PHE A 220 8.53 -6.36 -10.32
N THR A 221 7.99 -6.28 -11.54
CA THR A 221 7.15 -7.34 -12.10
C THR A 221 7.93 -8.63 -12.34
N PHE A 222 9.15 -8.56 -12.89
CA PHE A 222 10.00 -9.73 -13.10
C PHE A 222 10.31 -10.45 -11.78
N LEU A 223 10.65 -9.69 -10.74
CA LEU A 223 10.99 -10.23 -9.42
C LEU A 223 9.77 -10.89 -8.77
N LEU A 224 8.61 -10.23 -8.75
CA LEU A 224 7.39 -10.78 -8.12
C LEU A 224 6.72 -11.89 -8.94
N GLN A 225 6.95 -11.93 -10.25
CA GLN A 225 6.50 -13.04 -11.07
C GLN A 225 7.25 -14.34 -10.74
N ARG A 226 8.53 -14.24 -10.38
CA ARG A 226 9.40 -15.41 -10.17
C ARG A 226 9.59 -15.81 -8.71
N PHE A 227 9.51 -14.86 -7.80
CA PHE A 227 9.83 -15.07 -6.40
C PHE A 227 8.72 -14.53 -5.50
N ARG A 228 8.52 -15.24 -4.39
CA ARG A 228 7.84 -14.75 -3.20
C ARG A 228 8.92 -14.29 -2.22
N TYR A 229 8.73 -13.07 -1.68
CA TYR A 229 9.67 -12.47 -0.73
C TYR A 229 9.11 -12.58 0.68
N THR A 230 9.90 -13.17 1.59
CA THR A 230 9.58 -13.31 3.02
C THR A 230 10.70 -12.76 3.87
N PRO A 231 10.45 -12.41 5.14
CA PRO A 231 11.51 -12.19 6.11
C PRO A 231 12.46 -13.38 6.23
N PRO A 232 13.68 -13.17 6.76
CA PRO A 232 14.60 -14.25 7.12
C PRO A 232 13.97 -15.24 8.11
N PRO A 233 14.42 -16.51 8.16
CA PRO A 233 13.92 -17.47 9.13
C PRO A 233 14.07 -16.96 10.56
N GLY A 234 12.96 -16.97 11.31
CA GLY A 234 12.93 -16.51 12.70
C GLY A 234 12.75 -14.99 12.87
N VAL A 235 12.56 -14.25 11.78
CA VAL A 235 12.16 -12.83 11.79
C VAL A 235 10.71 -12.73 11.36
N THR A 236 9.87 -12.03 12.12
CA THR A 236 8.49 -11.72 11.75
C THR A 236 8.42 -10.45 10.91
N GLU A 237 7.30 -10.20 10.23
CA GLU A 237 7.16 -8.95 9.45
C GLU A 237 7.12 -7.70 10.33
N ASP A 238 6.57 -7.80 11.55
CA ASP A 238 6.50 -6.70 12.51
C ASP A 238 7.87 -6.34 13.10
N GLU A 239 8.84 -7.25 13.00
CA GLU A 239 10.23 -7.02 13.39
C GLU A 239 11.05 -6.31 12.30
N LEU A 240 10.47 -6.08 11.11
CA LEU A 240 11.15 -5.34 10.04
C LEU A 240 11.24 -3.85 10.38
N ASP A 241 12.47 -3.36 10.53
CA ASP A 241 12.71 -1.92 10.68
C ASP A 241 12.57 -1.20 9.34
N LEU A 242 11.48 -0.46 9.19
CA LEU A 242 11.20 0.39 8.03
C LEU A 242 11.77 1.82 8.18
N THR A 243 12.51 2.10 9.25
CA THR A 243 13.13 3.41 9.48
C THR A 243 14.18 3.67 8.41
N PRO A 244 14.10 4.77 7.64
CA PRO A 244 15.09 5.07 6.62
C PRO A 244 16.38 5.58 7.24
N ALA A 245 17.51 5.18 6.66
CA ALA A 245 18.78 5.87 6.85
C ALA A 245 18.66 7.28 6.23
N VAL A 246 18.81 8.30 7.07
CA VAL A 246 18.68 9.70 6.67
C VAL A 246 19.98 10.20 6.05
N GLY A 247 19.89 10.59 4.77
CA GLY A 247 20.96 11.27 4.04
C GLY A 247 20.41 12.32 3.08
N PHE A 248 21.15 12.61 2.00
CA PHE A 248 20.59 13.39 0.89
C PHE A 248 19.38 12.67 0.26
N THR A 249 19.46 11.34 0.21
CA THR A 249 18.34 10.46 -0.08
C THR A 249 17.91 9.71 1.18
N LEU A 250 16.63 9.34 1.26
CA LEU A 250 16.13 8.34 2.20
C LEU A 250 16.32 6.96 1.58
N SER A 251 16.93 6.05 2.32
CA SER A 251 17.16 4.68 1.88
C SER A 251 16.85 3.72 3.03
N PRO A 252 16.34 2.51 2.75
CA PRO A 252 16.12 1.54 3.81
C PRO A 252 17.45 1.18 4.49
N SER A 253 17.41 0.91 5.79
CA SER A 253 18.53 0.29 6.49
C SER A 253 18.87 -1.07 5.86
N PRO A 254 20.14 -1.52 5.92
CA PRO A 254 20.50 -2.85 5.45
C PRO A 254 19.61 -3.92 6.10
N HIS A 255 18.94 -4.72 5.29
CA HIS A 255 18.06 -5.80 5.73
C HIS A 255 18.25 -7.02 4.85
N GLU A 256 18.00 -8.18 5.43
CA GLU A 256 18.00 -9.46 4.72
C GLU A 256 16.56 -9.88 4.41
N LEU A 257 16.39 -10.64 3.33
CA LEU A 257 15.12 -11.20 2.93
C LEU A 257 15.33 -12.52 2.20
N CYS A 258 14.34 -13.40 2.22
CA CYS A 258 14.36 -14.65 1.48
C CYS A 258 13.56 -14.51 0.18
N ALA A 259 14.20 -14.84 -0.95
CA ALA A 259 13.55 -14.94 -2.25
C ALA A 259 13.25 -16.42 -2.56
N VAL A 260 12.00 -16.85 -2.34
CA VAL A 260 11.56 -18.23 -2.59
C VAL A 260 10.96 -18.31 -3.98
N ARG A 261 11.47 -19.20 -4.84
CA ARG A 261 10.98 -19.36 -6.21
C ARG A 261 9.52 -19.82 -6.21
N ARG A 262 8.68 -19.17 -7.00
CA ARG A 262 7.28 -19.56 -7.24
C ARG A 262 7.26 -20.79 -8.16
N GLN A 263 6.40 -21.76 -7.83
CA GLN A 263 6.14 -22.95 -8.67
C GLN A 263 5.20 -22.60 -9.81
#